data_AF-A0A2D4GRF0-F1
#
_entry.id   AF-A0A2D4GRF0-F1
#
_cell.length_a   1.000
_cell.length_b   1.000
_cell.length_c   1.000
_cell.angle_alpha   90.00
_cell.angle_beta   90.00
_cell.angle_gamma   90.00
#
_symmetry.space_group_name_H-M   'P 1'
#
loop_
_entity.id
_entity.type
_entity.pdbx_description
1 polymer ?
#
loop_
_entity_poly.entity_id
_entity_poly.type
_entity_poly.pdbx_seq_one_letter_code
_entity_poly.pdbx_strand_id
1 'polypeptide(L)'
;MALWRREAGLLLLLLATWACVADASGLPPPWSPQRGLCSWPATPKIAPVEWPAASSGPDRFPTRLQLALEVEGEGLLLDLAQNQELMMGGSGLTYYLPNGTRMVHPSDPEGNCCYRGSIQGYPDSWASVCVCSGVSGLLTISQFRSYSLESTPDGQTRAYRLEGTKPPTGVCTRSRQFHPPLKSQRVKREAEIERGYVELVIVADHAEFKLDPNLIRTRTRILEIASHMDGFYRMLGLRVALVGAEVWNNGNRVSTNGSAKEILQRFLEWREKDLLPQIPHDNVQLIVGPPFPAGVIGASTQGSICSKRSGGISMGHSVSSLIMASTLSHQLGHNLGLAHDSDGCGCNTSIRPQSRKCIMEAPTG
;
A
#
# COMPACT_ATOMS: atom_id res chain seq x y z
N MET A 1 34.68 21.86 64.13
CA MET A 1 34.88 21.88 62.66
C MET A 1 34.32 20.61 62.06
N ALA A 2 33.75 20.70 60.85
CA ALA A 2 33.21 19.65 59.98
C ALA A 2 31.76 19.19 60.24
N LEU A 3 30.84 19.88 59.54
CA LEU A 3 29.57 19.33 59.05
C LEU A 3 29.85 18.21 58.04
N TRP A 4 29.16 17.08 58.13
CA TRP A 4 29.01 16.13 57.00
C TRP A 4 27.54 15.86 56.70
N ARG A 5 27.24 15.97 55.40
CA ARG A 5 25.93 16.06 54.76
C ARG A 5 25.19 14.73 54.77
N ARG A 6 23.87 14.81 54.87
CA ARG A 6 22.93 13.81 54.37
C ARG A 6 22.89 13.89 52.84
N GLU A 7 23.06 12.78 52.15
CA GLU A 7 22.54 12.61 50.79
C GLU A 7 21.60 11.39 50.79
N ALA A 8 20.32 11.68 50.54
CA ALA A 8 19.31 10.69 50.23
C ALA A 8 19.43 10.35 48.75
N GLY A 9 19.84 9.12 48.45
CA GLY A 9 19.80 8.58 47.08
C GLY A 9 18.35 8.34 46.66
N LEU A 10 17.86 9.18 45.76
CA LEU A 10 16.61 8.98 45.04
C LEU A 10 16.79 7.79 44.08
N LEU A 11 16.15 6.67 44.37
CA LEU A 11 15.99 5.57 43.41
C LEU A 11 14.99 6.03 42.34
N LEU A 12 15.47 6.66 41.26
CA LEU A 12 14.67 6.86 40.05
C LEU A 12 14.46 5.51 39.36
N LEU A 13 13.39 4.83 39.74
CA LEU A 13 12.74 3.86 38.85
C LEU A 13 12.28 4.63 37.61
N LEU A 14 13.06 4.57 36.54
CA LEU A 14 12.62 4.92 35.19
C LEU A 14 11.50 3.95 34.80
N LEU A 15 10.27 4.25 35.22
CA LEU A 15 9.09 3.84 34.50
C LEU A 15 9.17 4.54 33.15
N ALA A 16 9.77 3.87 32.17
CA ALA A 16 9.62 4.23 30.78
C ALA A 16 8.11 4.20 30.52
N THR A 17 7.48 5.37 30.53
CA THR A 17 6.08 5.49 30.18
C THR A 17 6.02 5.23 28.69
N TRP A 18 5.36 4.14 28.31
CA TRP A 18 5.06 3.75 26.94
C TRP A 18 4.00 4.70 26.35
N ALA A 19 4.26 6.00 26.45
CA ALA A 19 3.37 7.04 26.01
C ALA A 19 3.43 7.15 24.48
N CYS A 20 2.26 7.31 23.87
CA CYS A 20 2.11 7.74 22.48
C CYS A 20 3.03 8.93 22.22
N VAL A 21 4.01 8.77 21.32
CA VAL A 21 4.86 9.89 20.90
C VAL A 21 4.06 10.66 19.85
N ALA A 22 3.53 11.81 20.24
CA ALA A 22 3.10 12.81 19.26
C ALA A 22 4.36 13.33 18.55
N ASP A 23 4.38 13.30 17.21
CA ASP A 23 5.51 13.84 16.45
C ASP A 23 5.73 15.31 16.83
N ALA A 24 6.79 15.56 17.59
CA ALA A 24 7.15 16.87 18.13
C ALA A 24 8.58 17.22 17.69
N SER A 25 8.82 17.24 16.38
CA SER A 25 10.08 17.70 15.82
C SER A 25 9.87 18.46 14.50
N GLY A 26 9.98 19.80 14.59
CA GLY A 26 10.04 20.72 13.46
C GLY A 26 8.70 20.96 12.76
N LEU A 27 8.50 22.16 12.21
CA LEU A 27 7.39 22.45 11.29
C LEU A 27 7.58 21.60 10.01
N PRO A 28 6.76 20.56 9.77
CA PRO A 28 6.81 19.81 8.53
C PRO A 28 6.06 20.61 7.44
N PRO A 29 6.30 20.34 6.14
CA PRO A 29 5.57 20.99 5.07
C PRO A 29 4.05 20.80 5.24
N PRO A 30 3.21 21.74 4.75
CA PRO A 30 1.76 21.79 4.99
C PRO A 30 0.93 20.58 4.49
N TRP A 31 1.59 19.53 4.03
CA TRP A 31 1.04 18.34 3.38
C TRP A 31 1.35 17.06 4.17
N SER A 32 1.74 17.13 5.45
CA SER A 32 1.88 15.94 6.30
C SER A 32 0.50 15.47 6.80
N PRO A 33 0.00 14.30 6.37
CA PRO A 33 -1.35 13.84 6.70
C PRO A 33 -1.43 13.16 8.07
N GLN A 34 -0.32 13.03 8.80
CA GLN A 34 -0.23 12.28 10.07
C GLN A 34 -0.33 13.17 11.33
N ARG A 35 -0.84 14.41 11.22
CA ARG A 35 -1.10 15.23 12.42
C ARG A 35 -2.09 14.50 13.35
N GLY A 36 -1.62 14.13 14.54
CA GLY A 36 -2.46 13.61 15.63
C GLY A 36 -2.64 12.09 15.71
N LEU A 37 -1.96 11.30 14.89
CA LEU A 37 -1.97 9.84 15.02
C LEU A 37 -0.88 9.37 16.00
N CYS A 38 -1.27 8.52 16.96
CA CYS A 38 -0.31 7.85 17.82
C CYS A 38 0.52 6.85 17.02
N SER A 39 1.84 6.90 17.21
CA SER A 39 2.78 5.94 16.65
C SER A 39 3.71 5.41 17.72
N TRP A 40 4.12 4.17 17.55
CA TRP A 40 5.04 3.46 18.43
C TRP A 40 6.27 3.04 17.64
N PRO A 41 7.47 3.11 18.24
CA PRO A 41 8.63 2.45 17.66
C PRO A 41 8.32 0.96 17.56
N ALA A 42 8.67 0.37 16.43
CA ALA A 42 8.55 -1.05 16.20
C ALA A 42 9.93 -1.59 15.86
N THR A 43 10.36 -2.63 16.58
CA THR A 43 11.70 -3.22 16.47
C THR A 43 11.61 -4.57 15.75
N PRO A 44 11.55 -4.58 14.41
CA PRO A 44 11.42 -5.82 13.66
C PRO A 44 12.68 -6.66 13.79
N LYS A 45 12.50 -7.96 14.09
CA LYS A 45 13.54 -8.98 14.00
C LYS A 45 13.09 -10.05 13.01
N ILE A 46 13.81 -10.18 11.90
CA ILE A 46 13.49 -11.12 10.82
C ILE A 46 14.35 -12.37 10.98
N ALA A 47 13.69 -13.53 11.01
CA ALA A 47 14.32 -14.84 11.01
C ALA A 47 13.88 -15.61 9.74
N PRO A 48 14.76 -15.81 8.74
CA PRO A 48 14.46 -16.67 7.60
C PRO A 48 14.16 -18.10 8.07
N VAL A 49 13.10 -18.70 7.53
CA VAL A 49 12.69 -20.08 7.86
C VAL A 49 13.03 -21.03 6.71
N GLU A 50 12.77 -20.60 5.48
CA GLU A 50 12.95 -21.44 4.28
C GLU A 50 13.49 -20.62 3.12
N TRP A 51 14.46 -21.20 2.39
CA TRP A 51 15.10 -20.57 1.23
C TRP A 51 14.73 -21.31 -0.07
N PRO A 52 14.70 -20.64 -1.22
CA PRO A 52 14.53 -21.29 -2.52
C PRO A 52 15.64 -22.32 -2.77
N ALA A 53 15.30 -23.48 -3.35
CA ALA A 53 16.22 -24.62 -3.55
C ALA A 53 17.48 -24.32 -4.43
N ALA A 54 17.52 -23.18 -5.12
CA ALA A 54 18.60 -22.77 -6.02
C ALA A 54 19.39 -21.54 -5.55
N SER A 55 19.38 -21.21 -4.24
CA SER A 55 19.89 -19.93 -3.74
C SER A 55 21.41 -19.89 -3.51
N SER A 56 22.12 -19.12 -4.34
CA SER A 56 23.44 -18.57 -4.03
C SER A 56 23.57 -17.15 -4.57
N GLY A 57 23.12 -16.15 -3.80
CA GLY A 57 23.27 -14.72 -4.13
C GLY A 57 22.79 -13.78 -3.01
N PRO A 58 23.38 -12.58 -2.87
CA PRO A 58 23.10 -11.63 -1.77
C PRO A 58 21.77 -10.88 -1.85
N ASP A 59 21.10 -10.88 -3.01
CA ASP A 59 19.87 -10.10 -3.26
C ASP A 59 18.57 -10.93 -3.21
N ARG A 60 18.59 -12.12 -2.59
CA ARG A 60 17.43 -13.03 -2.56
C ARG A 60 16.65 -12.96 -1.24
N PHE A 61 15.33 -13.11 -1.36
CA PHE A 61 14.41 -13.17 -0.24
C PHE A 61 13.96 -14.62 0.05
N PRO A 62 13.84 -15.03 1.32
CA PRO A 62 13.39 -16.38 1.67
C PRO A 62 11.93 -16.64 1.24
N THR A 63 11.58 -17.89 0.96
CA THR A 63 10.18 -18.25 0.62
C THR A 63 9.27 -18.15 1.85
N ARG A 64 9.84 -18.38 3.04
CA ARG A 64 9.17 -18.21 4.33
C ARG A 64 10.09 -17.55 5.35
N LEU A 65 9.52 -16.67 6.16
CA LEU A 65 10.22 -16.04 7.28
C LEU A 65 9.30 -15.87 8.47
N GLN A 66 9.92 -15.73 9.64
CA GLN A 66 9.27 -15.25 10.84
C GLN A 66 9.68 -13.80 11.09
N LEU A 67 8.71 -12.96 11.42
CA LEU A 67 8.95 -11.58 11.84
C LEU A 67 8.47 -11.42 13.27
N ALA A 68 9.40 -11.20 14.19
CA ALA A 68 9.08 -10.76 15.54
C ALA A 68 9.02 -9.24 15.57
N LEU A 69 7.96 -8.69 16.18
CA LEU A 69 7.70 -7.26 16.24
C LEU A 69 7.21 -6.90 17.63
N GLU A 70 7.77 -5.85 18.22
CA GLU A 70 7.28 -5.30 19.48
C GLU A 70 6.45 -4.05 19.19
N VAL A 71 5.17 -4.05 19.56
CA VAL A 71 4.24 -2.93 19.38
C VAL A 71 3.40 -2.76 20.63
N GLU A 72 3.29 -1.54 21.15
CA GLU A 72 2.55 -1.24 22.40
C GLU A 72 3.04 -2.07 23.63
N GLY A 73 4.30 -2.49 23.63
CA GLY A 73 4.88 -3.34 24.70
C GLY A 73 4.48 -4.81 24.62
N GLU A 74 3.83 -5.22 23.53
CA GLU A 74 3.50 -6.61 23.24
C GLU A 74 4.39 -7.15 22.12
N GLY A 75 4.96 -8.33 22.34
CA GLY A 75 5.70 -9.07 21.32
C GLY A 75 4.74 -9.88 20.43
N LEU A 76 4.72 -9.56 19.15
CA LEU A 76 3.98 -10.26 18.11
C LEU A 76 4.96 -11.10 17.28
N LEU A 77 4.61 -12.35 17.00
CA LEU A 77 5.36 -13.21 16.10
C LEU A 77 4.50 -13.54 14.88
N LEU A 78 5.00 -13.20 13.70
CA LEU A 78 4.29 -13.37 12.44
C LEU A 78 4.93 -14.53 11.67
N ASP A 79 4.10 -15.46 11.22
CA ASP A 79 4.50 -16.50 10.27
C ASP A 79 4.14 -16.05 8.86
N LEU A 80 5.17 -15.80 8.04
CA LEU A 80 5.02 -15.12 6.76
C LEU A 80 5.52 -16.00 5.61
N ALA A 81 4.72 -16.07 4.55
CA ALA A 81 5.07 -16.70 3.28
C ALA A 81 5.09 -15.65 2.16
N GLN A 82 6.05 -15.77 1.25
CA GLN A 82 6.22 -14.83 0.14
C GLN A 82 4.93 -14.76 -0.70
N ASN A 83 4.45 -13.55 -1.01
CA ASN A 83 3.22 -13.34 -1.77
C ASN A 83 3.49 -13.52 -3.27
N GLN A 84 3.62 -14.77 -3.72
CA GLN A 84 3.92 -15.10 -5.12
C GLN A 84 2.87 -14.58 -6.11
N GLU A 85 1.63 -14.42 -5.65
CA GLU A 85 0.52 -13.96 -6.47
C GLU A 85 0.51 -12.43 -6.67
N LEU A 86 1.24 -11.67 -5.85
CA LEU A 86 1.41 -10.23 -6.06
C LEU A 86 2.18 -9.93 -7.34
N MET A 87 3.05 -10.85 -7.78
CA MET A 87 3.93 -10.69 -8.94
C MET A 87 3.74 -11.87 -9.91
N MET A 88 2.51 -12.07 -10.40
CA MET A 88 2.22 -13.13 -11.37
C MET A 88 2.79 -12.81 -12.75
N GLY A 89 3.94 -13.40 -13.10
CA GLY A 89 4.45 -13.46 -14.48
C GLY A 89 4.69 -12.10 -15.16
N GLY A 90 4.78 -11.02 -14.39
CA GLY A 90 4.79 -9.66 -14.88
C GLY A 90 6.04 -9.30 -15.70
N SER A 91 5.92 -8.26 -16.52
CA SER A 91 7.04 -7.78 -17.36
C SER A 91 8.14 -7.06 -16.56
N GLY A 92 7.98 -6.89 -15.24
CA GLY A 92 8.96 -6.26 -14.36
C GLY A 92 8.93 -4.73 -14.40
N LEU A 93 10.11 -4.12 -14.23
CA LEU A 93 10.29 -2.67 -14.21
C LEU A 93 10.64 -2.16 -15.61
N THR A 94 9.82 -1.28 -16.15
CA THR A 94 10.12 -0.52 -17.36
C THR A 94 10.67 0.85 -17.03
N TYR A 95 11.75 1.25 -17.71
CA TYR A 95 12.38 2.57 -17.61
C TYR A 95 12.99 2.98 -18.95
N TYR A 96 13.61 4.14 -19.04
CA TYR A 96 14.08 4.72 -20.30
C TYR A 96 15.50 5.27 -20.21
N LEU A 97 16.30 5.00 -21.24
CA LEU A 97 17.64 5.57 -21.42
C LEU A 97 17.57 7.03 -21.88
N PRO A 98 18.66 7.82 -21.76
CA PRO A 98 18.69 9.23 -22.17
C PRO A 98 18.28 9.48 -23.63
N ASN A 99 18.56 8.52 -24.53
CA ASN A 99 18.16 8.56 -25.94
C ASN A 99 16.66 8.24 -26.17
N GLY A 100 15.91 7.96 -25.11
CA GLY A 100 14.49 7.62 -25.16
C GLY A 100 14.19 6.13 -25.34
N THR A 101 15.20 5.27 -25.48
CA THR A 101 15.00 3.82 -25.64
C THR A 101 14.33 3.23 -24.39
N ARG A 102 13.25 2.47 -24.62
CA ARG A 102 12.53 1.72 -23.58
C ARG A 102 13.35 0.50 -23.17
N MET A 103 13.60 0.38 -21.88
CA MET A 103 14.27 -0.75 -21.24
C MET A 103 13.29 -1.48 -20.35
N VAL A 104 13.37 -2.81 -20.35
CA VAL A 104 12.59 -3.67 -19.47
C VAL A 104 13.56 -4.48 -18.63
N HIS A 105 13.53 -4.27 -17.32
CA HIS A 105 14.16 -5.16 -16.36
C HIS A 105 13.13 -6.20 -15.93
N PRO A 106 13.29 -7.49 -16.29
CA PRO A 106 12.33 -8.53 -15.95
C PRO A 106 12.03 -8.58 -14.45
N SER A 107 10.82 -9.03 -14.10
CA SER A 107 10.51 -9.35 -12.71
C SER A 107 11.30 -10.59 -12.33
N ASP A 108 12.14 -10.49 -11.31
CA ASP A 108 12.70 -11.65 -10.64
C ASP A 108 11.72 -12.09 -9.54
N PRO A 109 11.08 -13.27 -9.63
CA PRO A 109 10.25 -13.80 -8.56
C PRO A 109 11.02 -13.91 -7.23
N GLU A 110 12.33 -14.14 -7.29
CA GLU A 110 13.21 -14.24 -6.12
C GLU A 110 13.53 -12.85 -5.50
N GLY A 111 13.25 -11.77 -6.23
CA GLY A 111 13.29 -10.38 -5.76
C GLY A 111 12.00 -9.89 -5.11
N ASN A 112 10.97 -10.74 -4.96
CA ASN A 112 9.74 -10.37 -4.26
C ASN A 112 9.98 -10.34 -2.74
N CYS A 113 9.97 -9.14 -2.18
CA CYS A 113 10.17 -8.87 -0.76
C CYS A 113 8.86 -8.70 0.03
N CYS A 114 7.70 -8.97 -0.58
CA CYS A 114 6.40 -8.85 0.05
C CYS A 114 5.81 -10.22 0.40
N TYR A 115 5.24 -10.29 1.60
CA TYR A 115 4.80 -11.51 2.26
C TYR A 115 3.40 -11.35 2.82
N ARG A 116 2.73 -12.48 2.98
CA ARG A 116 1.43 -12.59 3.66
C ARG A 116 1.47 -13.69 4.69
N GLY A 117 0.61 -13.60 5.69
CA GLY A 117 0.49 -14.66 6.69
C GLY A 117 -0.38 -14.28 7.87
N SER A 118 -0.09 -14.88 9.01
CA SER A 118 -0.86 -14.75 10.25
C SER A 118 0.05 -14.45 11.43
N ILE A 119 -0.56 -13.99 12.52
CA ILE A 119 0.09 -13.65 13.78
C ILE A 119 -0.15 -14.82 14.74
N GLN A 120 0.92 -15.37 15.32
CA GLN A 120 0.82 -16.49 16.26
C GLN A 120 -0.01 -16.12 17.48
N GLY A 121 -0.84 -17.06 17.94
CA GLY A 121 -1.77 -16.85 19.05
C GLY A 121 -3.09 -16.14 18.66
N TYR A 122 -3.23 -15.70 17.41
CA TYR A 122 -4.42 -15.00 16.93
C TYR A 122 -5.02 -15.68 15.68
N PRO A 123 -6.02 -16.58 15.85
CA PRO A 123 -6.53 -17.44 14.76
C PRO A 123 -7.08 -16.70 13.53
N ASP A 124 -7.75 -15.56 13.74
CA ASP A 124 -8.36 -14.76 12.66
C ASP A 124 -7.48 -13.58 12.22
N SER A 125 -6.21 -13.59 12.64
CA SER A 125 -5.28 -12.52 12.29
C SER A 125 -4.75 -12.66 10.88
N TRP A 126 -4.28 -11.54 10.34
CA TRP A 126 -3.64 -11.49 9.05
C TRP A 126 -2.59 -10.41 9.00
N ALA A 127 -1.55 -10.65 8.20
CA ALA A 127 -0.51 -9.69 7.90
C ALA A 127 -0.21 -9.66 6.39
N SER A 128 0.05 -8.47 5.87
CA SER A 128 0.70 -8.24 4.58
C SER A 128 1.86 -7.28 4.80
N VAL A 129 3.09 -7.75 4.58
CA VAL A 129 4.31 -7.03 4.96
C VAL A 129 5.35 -7.14 3.86
N CYS A 130 5.97 -6.01 3.51
CA CYS A 130 7.13 -5.93 2.64
C CYS A 130 8.38 -5.65 3.48
N VAL A 131 9.46 -6.38 3.22
CA VAL A 131 10.76 -6.29 3.91
C VAL A 131 11.89 -5.85 2.98
N CYS A 132 11.57 -4.97 2.02
CA CYS A 132 12.43 -4.65 0.88
C CYS A 132 13.64 -3.77 1.22
N SER A 133 13.41 -2.67 1.94
CA SER A 133 14.43 -1.70 2.37
C SER A 133 14.18 -1.24 3.80
N GLY A 134 13.47 -2.06 4.55
CA GLY A 134 12.75 -1.72 5.78
C GLY A 134 11.47 -2.54 5.84
N VAL A 135 10.74 -2.45 6.94
CA VAL A 135 9.45 -3.12 7.13
C VAL A 135 8.32 -2.11 6.86
N SER A 136 7.46 -2.44 5.91
CA SER A 136 6.22 -1.72 5.62
C SER A 136 5.08 -2.72 5.48
N GLY A 137 3.86 -2.36 5.86
CA GLY A 137 2.77 -3.33 5.79
C GLY A 137 1.54 -3.02 6.62
N LEU A 138 0.63 -3.99 6.64
CA LEU A 138 -0.62 -3.97 7.37
C LEU A 138 -0.72 -5.23 8.23
N LEU A 139 -1.01 -5.02 9.51
CA LEU A 139 -1.29 -6.06 10.49
C LEU A 139 -2.73 -5.93 10.94
N THR A 140 -3.47 -7.03 10.96
CA THR A 140 -4.79 -7.13 11.55
C THR A 140 -4.75 -8.26 12.57
N ILE A 141 -4.77 -7.90 13.86
CA ILE A 141 -4.78 -8.85 14.97
C ILE A 141 -6.21 -9.30 15.25
N SER A 142 -7.13 -8.34 15.23
CA SER A 142 -8.57 -8.57 15.37
C SER A 142 -9.35 -7.46 14.68
N GLN A 143 -10.67 -7.61 14.60
CA GLN A 143 -11.60 -6.60 14.04
C GLN A 143 -11.46 -5.19 14.65
N PHE A 144 -10.85 -5.06 15.85
CA PHE A 144 -10.66 -3.79 16.55
C PHE A 144 -9.20 -3.37 16.69
N ARG A 145 -8.27 -4.21 16.22
CA ARG A 145 -6.85 -4.01 16.46
C ARG A 145 -6.07 -4.32 15.19
N SER A 146 -5.74 -3.25 14.48
CA SER A 146 -4.90 -3.30 13.30
C SER A 146 -3.79 -2.24 13.39
N TYR A 147 -2.70 -2.45 12.66
CA TYR A 147 -1.57 -1.53 12.58
C TYR A 147 -1.11 -1.39 11.14
N SER A 148 -0.65 -0.20 10.77
CA SER A 148 0.22 -0.04 9.62
C SER A 148 1.66 0.09 10.08
N LEU A 149 2.56 -0.57 9.35
CA LEU A 149 4.00 -0.44 9.52
C LEU A 149 4.53 0.45 8.42
N GLU A 150 5.35 1.43 8.78
CA GLU A 150 6.06 2.26 7.83
C GLU A 150 7.52 2.37 8.26
N SER A 151 8.44 2.24 7.31
CA SER A 151 9.85 2.53 7.55
C SER A 151 10.10 4.00 7.31
N THR A 152 10.77 4.64 8.26
CA THR A 152 11.21 6.03 8.16
C THR A 152 12.55 6.12 7.42
N PRO A 153 12.91 7.30 6.87
CA PRO A 153 14.15 7.47 6.11
C PRO A 153 15.44 7.17 6.87
N ASP A 154 15.40 7.21 8.21
CA ASP A 154 16.50 6.84 9.12
C ASP A 154 16.57 5.31 9.39
N GLY A 155 15.74 4.51 8.72
CA GLY A 155 15.74 3.05 8.81
C GLY A 155 14.98 2.48 10.01
N GLN A 156 14.33 3.32 10.82
CA GLN A 156 13.46 2.86 11.89
C GLN A 156 12.11 2.41 11.33
N THR A 157 11.45 1.46 11.99
CA THR A 157 10.07 1.09 11.67
C THR A 157 9.15 1.69 12.71
N ARG A 158 8.05 2.29 12.26
CA ARG A 158 6.99 2.83 13.11
C ARG A 158 5.71 2.07 12.87
N ALA A 159 5.03 1.71 13.96
CA ALA A 159 3.70 1.14 13.93
C ALA A 159 2.66 2.24 14.24
N TYR A 160 1.66 2.35 13.38
CA TYR A 160 0.53 3.27 13.55
C TYR A 160 -0.73 2.46 13.75
N ARG A 161 -1.44 2.70 14.85
CA ARG A 161 -2.66 1.96 15.14
C ARG A 161 -3.76 2.37 14.15
N LEU A 162 -4.28 1.39 13.42
CA LEU A 162 -5.48 1.47 12.61
C LEU A 162 -6.67 1.09 13.51
N GLU A 163 -7.47 2.07 13.89
CA GLU A 163 -8.69 1.82 14.67
C GLU A 163 -9.62 0.94 13.83
N GLY A 164 -10.21 -0.09 14.48
CA GLY A 164 -10.78 -1.27 13.83
C GLY A 164 -11.62 -1.03 12.58
N THR A 165 -11.23 -1.69 11.48
CA THR A 165 -12.06 -1.80 10.28
C THR A 165 -13.00 -2.99 10.45
N LYS A 166 -14.23 -2.75 10.87
CA LYS A 166 -15.29 -3.74 10.62
C LYS A 166 -15.56 -3.78 9.11
N PRO A 167 -15.75 -4.96 8.49
CA PRO A 167 -16.40 -5.02 7.19
C PRO A 167 -17.75 -4.31 7.28
N PRO A 168 -18.17 -3.53 6.26
CA PRO A 168 -19.42 -2.78 6.32
C PRO A 168 -20.58 -3.75 6.58
N THR A 169 -21.25 -3.58 7.72
CA THR A 169 -22.51 -4.25 8.06
C THR A 169 -23.73 -3.50 7.50
N GLY A 170 -23.50 -2.44 6.73
CA GLY A 170 -24.54 -1.62 6.10
C GLY A 170 -24.80 -2.04 4.66
N VAL A 171 -26.07 -2.23 4.30
CA VAL A 171 -26.49 -2.35 2.89
C VAL A 171 -26.41 -0.95 2.28
N CYS A 172 -25.36 -0.65 1.51
CA CYS A 172 -25.32 0.58 0.70
C CYS A 172 -26.36 0.45 -0.44
N THR A 173 -27.51 1.11 -0.29
CA THR A 173 -28.71 0.89 -1.13
C THR A 173 -28.68 1.53 -2.53
N ARG A 174 -27.50 1.86 -3.07
CA ARG A 174 -27.36 2.51 -4.39
C ARG A 174 -26.24 1.97 -5.30
N SER A 175 -25.91 0.69 -5.19
CA SER A 175 -24.96 0.08 -6.13
C SER A 175 -25.67 -0.73 -7.22
N ARG A 176 -25.30 -0.51 -8.50
CA ARG A 176 -25.43 -1.55 -9.53
C ARG A 176 -24.64 -2.74 -8.99
N GLN A 177 -25.28 -3.89 -8.77
CA GLN A 177 -24.65 -5.07 -8.19
C GLN A 177 -23.27 -5.31 -8.82
N PHE A 178 -22.22 -5.25 -8.00
CA PHE A 178 -20.89 -5.65 -8.41
C PHE A 178 -20.93 -7.15 -8.70
N HIS A 179 -20.93 -7.51 -9.98
CA HIS A 179 -20.77 -8.89 -10.41
C HIS A 179 -19.29 -9.10 -10.73
N PRO A 180 -18.50 -9.77 -9.86
CA PRO A 180 -17.15 -10.16 -10.24
C PRO A 180 -17.22 -11.02 -11.52
N PRO A 181 -16.23 -10.93 -12.42
CA PRO A 181 -16.21 -11.71 -13.65
C PRO A 181 -16.15 -13.21 -13.32
N LEU A 182 -17.29 -13.90 -13.46
CA LEU A 182 -17.41 -15.33 -13.17
C LEU A 182 -16.76 -16.18 -14.29
N LYS A 183 -15.66 -16.86 -13.97
CA LYS A 183 -15.34 -18.15 -14.61
C LYS A 183 -15.84 -19.28 -13.70
N SER A 184 -16.90 -19.97 -14.16
CA SER A 184 -17.54 -21.07 -13.45
C SER A 184 -16.66 -22.32 -13.47
N GLN A 185 -16.09 -22.70 -12.32
CA GLN A 185 -15.88 -24.10 -11.97
C GLN A 185 -16.32 -24.35 -10.53
N ARG A 186 -17.19 -25.35 -10.39
CA ARG A 186 -17.86 -25.73 -9.15
C ARG A 186 -16.88 -26.56 -8.31
N VAL A 187 -16.28 -25.98 -7.27
CA VAL A 187 -15.47 -26.73 -6.30
C VAL A 187 -15.90 -26.41 -4.87
N LYS A 188 -15.88 -27.46 -4.05
CA LYS A 188 -16.32 -27.60 -2.65
C LYS A 188 -15.74 -26.52 -1.72
N ARG A 189 -16.54 -26.14 -0.72
CA ARG A 189 -16.22 -25.24 0.40
C ARG A 189 -14.98 -25.70 1.18
N GLU A 190 -14.01 -24.78 1.36
CA GLU A 190 -13.18 -24.52 2.56
C GLU A 190 -11.88 -23.77 2.16
N ALA A 191 -12.01 -22.48 1.88
CA ALA A 191 -11.00 -21.41 1.89
C ALA A 191 -11.76 -20.11 1.58
N GLU A 192 -11.40 -18.97 2.17
CA GLU A 192 -11.96 -17.65 1.81
C GLU A 192 -11.98 -17.51 0.28
N ILE A 193 -13.17 -17.34 -0.30
CA ILE A 193 -13.35 -17.43 -1.75
C ILE A 193 -12.75 -16.16 -2.38
N GLU A 194 -11.48 -16.22 -2.75
CA GLU A 194 -10.87 -15.33 -3.73
C GLU A 194 -11.59 -15.59 -5.08
N ARG A 195 -12.37 -14.62 -5.55
CA ARG A 195 -13.32 -14.73 -6.67
C ARG A 195 -12.78 -14.13 -7.98
N GLY A 196 -11.61 -13.50 -7.97
CA GLY A 196 -10.99 -12.93 -9.16
C GLY A 196 -9.69 -12.16 -8.90
N TYR A 197 -8.92 -11.97 -9.95
CA TYR A 197 -7.70 -11.18 -9.98
C TYR A 197 -7.92 -9.91 -10.80
N VAL A 198 -7.21 -8.84 -10.43
CA VAL A 198 -7.00 -7.66 -11.26
C VAL A 198 -5.53 -7.56 -11.57
N GLU A 199 -5.17 -7.77 -12.83
CA GLU A 199 -3.82 -7.53 -13.33
C GLU A 199 -3.57 -6.01 -13.45
N LEU A 200 -2.74 -5.50 -12.56
CA LEU A 200 -2.49 -4.07 -12.37
C LEU A 200 -1.11 -3.69 -12.94
N VAL A 201 -1.07 -2.59 -13.69
CA VAL A 201 0.16 -1.84 -13.96
C VAL A 201 0.14 -0.52 -13.21
N ILE A 202 1.23 -0.20 -12.51
CA ILE A 202 1.40 1.12 -11.89
C ILE A 202 2.48 1.88 -12.65
N VAL A 203 2.18 3.14 -12.98
CA VAL A 203 3.08 4.05 -13.67
C VAL A 203 3.44 5.20 -12.74
N ALA A 204 4.72 5.49 -12.57
CA ALA A 204 5.20 6.69 -11.89
C ALA A 204 5.66 7.72 -12.95
N ASP A 205 5.06 8.91 -12.90
CA ASP A 205 5.47 9.99 -13.79
C ASP A 205 6.86 10.55 -13.43
N HIS A 206 7.38 11.43 -14.29
CA HIS A 206 8.70 12.00 -14.14
C HIS A 206 8.83 12.86 -12.89
N ALA A 207 7.76 13.52 -12.44
CA ALA A 207 7.78 14.31 -11.22
C ALA A 207 7.82 13.43 -9.96
N GLU A 208 7.04 12.34 -9.90
CA GLU A 208 7.15 11.33 -8.83
C GLU A 208 8.56 10.74 -8.78
N PHE A 209 9.15 10.39 -9.92
CA PHE A 209 10.53 9.88 -9.97
C PHE A 209 11.56 10.88 -9.44
N LYS A 210 11.37 12.19 -9.66
CA LYS A 210 12.30 13.22 -9.18
C LYS A 210 12.32 13.40 -7.68
N LEU A 211 11.29 12.96 -6.96
CA LEU A 211 11.26 13.03 -5.50
C LEU A 211 12.42 12.21 -4.89
N ASP A 212 12.69 11.06 -5.49
CA ASP A 212 13.80 10.18 -5.13
C ASP A 212 14.29 9.46 -6.39
N PRO A 213 15.24 10.05 -7.16
CA PRO A 213 15.61 9.62 -8.51
C PRO A 213 16.48 8.35 -8.51
N ASN A 214 15.90 7.26 -8.03
CA ASN A 214 16.48 5.94 -7.96
C ASN A 214 15.43 4.91 -8.39
N LEU A 215 15.68 4.28 -9.54
CA LEU A 215 14.75 3.33 -10.15
C LEU A 215 14.38 2.16 -9.23
N ILE A 216 15.32 1.69 -8.41
CA ILE A 216 15.08 0.60 -7.46
C ILE A 216 14.17 1.09 -6.34
N ARG A 217 14.41 2.26 -5.76
CA ARG A 217 13.55 2.81 -4.70
C ARG A 217 12.15 3.14 -5.21
N THR A 218 12.02 3.72 -6.41
CA THR A 218 10.71 3.94 -7.04
C THR A 218 9.98 2.62 -7.29
N ARG A 219 10.68 1.58 -7.78
CA ARG A 219 10.11 0.24 -7.97
C ARG A 219 9.64 -0.37 -6.64
N THR A 220 10.46 -0.29 -5.60
CA THR A 220 10.12 -0.78 -4.25
C THR A 220 8.86 -0.10 -3.74
N ARG A 221 8.77 1.22 -3.86
CA ARG A 221 7.59 1.98 -3.48
C ARG A 221 6.33 1.55 -4.24
N ILE A 222 6.43 1.35 -5.56
CA ILE A 222 5.31 0.83 -6.37
C ILE A 222 4.87 -0.56 -5.89
N LEU A 223 5.83 -1.44 -5.57
CA LEU A 223 5.55 -2.77 -5.05
C LEU A 223 4.83 -2.73 -3.69
N GLU A 224 5.28 -1.88 -2.77
CA GLU A 224 4.62 -1.68 -1.47
C GLU A 224 3.19 -1.14 -1.62
N ILE A 225 2.99 -0.16 -2.51
CA ILE A 225 1.67 0.38 -2.85
C ILE A 225 0.76 -0.76 -3.35
N ALA A 226 1.23 -1.57 -4.29
CA ALA A 226 0.47 -2.70 -4.82
C ALA A 226 0.15 -3.75 -3.75
N SER A 227 1.09 -4.04 -2.84
CA SER A 227 0.89 -4.96 -1.73
C SER A 227 -0.21 -4.49 -0.76
N HIS A 228 -0.25 -3.19 -0.47
CA HIS A 228 -1.35 -2.60 0.30
C HIS A 228 -2.69 -2.68 -0.43
N MET A 229 -2.70 -2.41 -1.74
CA MET A 229 -3.91 -2.53 -2.57
C MET A 229 -4.45 -3.97 -2.55
N ASP A 230 -3.60 -4.98 -2.75
CA ASP A 230 -3.98 -6.41 -2.65
C ASP A 230 -4.64 -6.70 -1.30
N GLY A 231 -4.04 -6.19 -0.21
CA GLY A 231 -4.57 -6.28 1.13
C GLY A 231 -5.96 -5.70 1.32
N PHE A 232 -6.23 -4.51 0.77
CA PHE A 232 -7.54 -3.85 0.86
C PHE A 232 -8.63 -4.60 0.10
N TYR A 233 -8.31 -5.07 -1.11
CA TYR A 233 -9.27 -5.74 -1.99
C TYR A 233 -9.58 -7.18 -1.58
N ARG A 234 -8.76 -7.79 -0.73
CA ARG A 234 -9.01 -9.11 -0.17
C ARG A 234 -10.36 -9.21 0.56
N MET A 235 -10.78 -8.16 1.26
CA MET A 235 -12.09 -8.11 1.94
C MET A 235 -13.28 -8.19 0.96
N LEU A 236 -13.05 -7.87 -0.32
CA LEU A 236 -14.04 -8.00 -1.40
C LEU A 236 -13.90 -9.34 -2.14
N GLY A 237 -13.02 -10.24 -1.68
CA GLY A 237 -12.68 -11.49 -2.35
C GLY A 237 -11.95 -11.26 -3.67
N LEU A 238 -11.23 -10.16 -3.82
CA LEU A 238 -10.43 -9.85 -5.02
C LEU A 238 -8.94 -9.81 -4.67
N ARG A 239 -8.12 -10.21 -5.63
CA ARG A 239 -6.67 -10.11 -5.56
C ARG A 239 -6.17 -9.08 -6.55
N VAL A 240 -5.15 -8.31 -6.17
CA VAL A 240 -4.49 -7.35 -7.05
C VAL A 240 -3.09 -7.88 -7.33
N ALA A 241 -2.81 -8.14 -8.61
CA ALA A 241 -1.51 -8.65 -9.05
C ALA A 241 -0.77 -7.56 -9.83
N LEU A 242 0.40 -7.14 -9.37
CA LEU A 242 1.25 -6.19 -10.06
C LEU A 242 1.98 -6.91 -11.21
N VAL A 243 1.48 -6.73 -12.43
CA VAL A 243 2.06 -7.33 -13.65
C VAL A 243 3.06 -6.41 -14.35
N GLY A 244 3.14 -5.14 -13.95
CA GLY A 244 4.14 -4.22 -14.47
C GLY A 244 4.30 -2.95 -13.63
N ALA A 245 5.52 -2.46 -13.54
CA ALA A 245 5.83 -1.12 -13.04
C ALA A 245 6.52 -0.34 -14.16
N GLU A 246 6.06 0.86 -14.47
CA GLU A 246 6.72 1.72 -15.46
C GLU A 246 7.09 3.08 -14.84
N VAL A 247 8.33 3.50 -15.03
CA VAL A 247 8.85 4.76 -14.49
C VAL A 247 9.25 5.65 -15.65
N TRP A 248 8.64 6.84 -15.72
CA TRP A 248 8.96 7.87 -16.71
C TRP A 248 10.20 8.68 -16.28
N ASN A 249 11.32 7.98 -16.07
CA ASN A 249 12.57 8.55 -15.58
C ASN A 249 13.26 9.51 -16.58
N ASN A 250 12.89 9.45 -17.86
CA ASN A 250 13.38 10.32 -18.91
C ASN A 250 12.22 11.08 -19.60
N GLY A 251 11.49 11.86 -18.81
CA GLY A 251 10.35 12.66 -19.25
C GLY A 251 9.04 11.88 -19.36
N ASN A 252 7.93 12.61 -19.23
CA ASN A 252 6.58 12.04 -19.29
C ASN A 252 6.24 11.56 -20.70
N ARG A 253 5.55 10.40 -20.80
CA ARG A 253 5.10 9.83 -22.08
C ARG A 253 3.83 10.49 -22.61
N VAL A 254 3.07 11.13 -21.72
CA VAL A 254 1.92 11.98 -22.06
C VAL A 254 2.02 13.32 -21.36
N SER A 255 1.38 14.35 -21.90
CA SER A 255 1.31 15.64 -21.22
C SER A 255 0.46 15.54 -19.96
N THR A 256 1.04 15.91 -18.82
CA THR A 256 0.39 16.00 -17.51
C THR A 256 -0.16 17.40 -17.22
N ASN A 257 -0.32 18.24 -18.25
CA ASN A 257 -0.91 19.57 -18.12
C ASN A 257 -2.45 19.53 -18.25
N GLY A 258 -3.12 20.43 -17.53
CA GLY A 258 -4.57 20.59 -17.55
C GLY A 258 -5.28 19.94 -16.37
N SER A 259 -6.57 19.68 -16.53
CA SER A 259 -7.39 19.04 -15.51
C SER A 259 -7.10 17.53 -15.38
N ALA A 260 -7.41 16.94 -14.23
CA ALA A 260 -7.25 15.50 -13.99
C ALA A 260 -7.97 14.65 -15.05
N LYS A 261 -9.13 15.09 -15.54
CA LYS A 261 -9.89 14.38 -16.59
C LYS A 261 -9.17 14.41 -17.94
N GLU A 262 -8.56 15.52 -18.32
CA GLU A 262 -7.79 15.65 -19.57
C GLU A 262 -6.52 14.79 -19.51
N ILE A 263 -5.82 14.79 -18.38
CA ILE A 263 -4.64 13.94 -18.17
C ILE A 263 -5.04 12.46 -18.26
N LEU A 264 -6.12 12.06 -17.58
CA LEU A 264 -6.64 10.69 -17.62
C LEU A 264 -6.98 10.28 -19.07
N GLN A 265 -7.60 11.16 -19.85
CA GLN A 265 -7.93 10.86 -21.24
C GLN A 265 -6.66 10.54 -22.06
N ARG A 266 -5.65 11.41 -22.02
CA ARG A 266 -4.39 11.19 -22.75
C ARG A 266 -3.68 9.93 -22.25
N PHE A 267 -3.70 9.69 -20.96
CA PHE A 267 -3.10 8.50 -20.35
C PHE A 267 -3.78 7.20 -20.83
N LEU A 268 -5.11 7.17 -20.91
CA LEU A 268 -5.83 5.99 -21.42
C LEU A 268 -5.65 5.80 -22.93
N GLU A 269 -5.50 6.88 -23.70
CA GLU A 269 -5.14 6.79 -25.13
C GLU A 269 -3.73 6.19 -25.31
N TRP A 270 -2.75 6.62 -24.52
CA TRP A 270 -1.41 6.02 -24.47
C TRP A 270 -1.45 4.57 -24.01
N ARG A 271 -2.24 4.24 -22.98
CA ARG A 271 -2.42 2.87 -22.52
C ARG A 271 -2.89 1.96 -23.66
N GLU A 272 -3.88 2.41 -24.42
CA GLU A 272 -4.44 1.65 -25.55
C GLU A 272 -3.44 1.46 -26.68
N LYS A 273 -2.69 2.50 -27.05
CA LYS A 273 -1.80 2.49 -28.22
C LYS A 273 -0.43 1.89 -27.93
N ASP A 274 0.12 2.15 -26.75
CA ASP A 274 1.51 1.88 -26.44
C ASP A 274 1.67 0.78 -25.39
N LEU A 275 0.93 0.85 -24.27
CA LEU A 275 1.18 -0.06 -23.13
C LEU A 275 0.54 -1.44 -23.33
N LEU A 276 -0.74 -1.50 -23.70
CA LEU A 276 -1.49 -2.76 -23.88
C LEU A 276 -0.85 -3.73 -24.89
N PRO A 277 -0.29 -3.27 -26.03
CA PRO A 277 0.43 -4.16 -26.94
C PRO A 277 1.70 -4.79 -26.35
N GLN A 278 2.27 -4.21 -25.29
CA GLN A 278 3.53 -4.65 -24.69
C GLN A 278 3.31 -5.48 -23.42
N ILE A 279 2.34 -5.09 -22.60
CA ILE A 279 2.04 -5.73 -21.32
C ILE A 279 0.52 -5.93 -21.27
N PRO A 280 0.01 -7.17 -21.42
CA PRO A 280 -1.39 -7.47 -21.12
C PRO A 280 -1.70 -7.16 -19.66
N HIS A 281 -2.78 -6.41 -19.40
CA HIS A 281 -3.20 -6.05 -18.04
C HIS A 281 -4.66 -5.59 -18.01
N ASP A 282 -5.33 -5.80 -16.89
CA ASP A 282 -6.74 -5.43 -16.67
C ASP A 282 -6.92 -3.95 -16.35
N ASN A 283 -5.98 -3.34 -15.61
CA ASN A 283 -6.10 -1.98 -15.10
C ASN A 283 -4.73 -1.28 -15.02
N VAL A 284 -4.72 0.03 -15.22
CA VAL A 284 -3.51 0.85 -15.06
C VAL A 284 -3.76 2.05 -14.14
N GLN A 285 -2.82 2.35 -13.24
CA GLN A 285 -2.86 3.52 -12.37
C GLN A 285 -1.62 4.39 -12.57
N LEU A 286 -1.81 5.69 -12.83
CA LEU A 286 -0.72 6.67 -12.94
C LEU A 286 -0.60 7.48 -11.64
N ILE A 287 0.59 7.53 -11.08
CA ILE A 287 0.97 8.49 -10.03
C ILE A 287 1.57 9.71 -10.72
N VAL A 288 0.95 10.88 -10.53
CA VAL A 288 1.38 12.14 -11.11
C VAL A 288 1.86 13.06 -10.00
N GLY A 289 3.07 13.63 -10.13
CA GLY A 289 3.57 14.60 -9.15
C GLY A 289 2.62 15.80 -8.93
N PRO A 290 2.62 16.40 -7.73
CA PRO A 290 1.67 17.45 -7.35
C PRO A 290 2.04 18.83 -7.95
N PRO A 291 1.11 19.80 -7.93
CA PRO A 291 -0.30 19.68 -7.55
C PRO A 291 -1.23 19.48 -8.76
N PHE A 292 -2.34 18.78 -8.55
CA PHE A 292 -3.50 18.87 -9.45
C PHE A 292 -4.26 20.19 -9.22
N PRO A 293 -4.80 20.82 -10.28
CA PRO A 293 -5.66 22.00 -10.13
C PRO A 293 -6.94 21.68 -9.33
N ALA A 294 -7.46 22.70 -8.63
CA ALA A 294 -8.77 22.70 -7.97
C ALA A 294 -8.99 21.64 -6.86
N GLY A 295 -7.92 21.20 -6.17
CA GLY A 295 -8.04 20.31 -5.01
C GLY A 295 -8.46 18.88 -5.33
N VAL A 296 -8.50 18.51 -6.60
CA VAL A 296 -8.77 17.14 -7.05
C VAL A 296 -7.55 16.26 -6.73
N ILE A 297 -7.76 15.08 -6.14
CA ILE A 297 -6.66 14.17 -5.78
C ILE A 297 -6.51 12.98 -6.75
N GLY A 298 -7.45 12.80 -7.68
CA GLY A 298 -7.44 11.72 -8.66
C GLY A 298 -8.62 11.77 -9.63
N ALA A 299 -8.55 10.95 -10.69
CA ALA A 299 -9.64 10.75 -11.63
C ALA A 299 -9.56 9.34 -12.24
N SER A 300 -10.71 8.73 -12.51
CA SER A 300 -10.80 7.39 -13.11
C SER A 300 -12.05 7.25 -13.96
N THR A 301 -12.07 6.25 -14.86
CA THR A 301 -13.30 5.92 -15.60
C THR A 301 -14.11 4.92 -14.78
N GLN A 302 -15.35 5.25 -14.43
CA GLN A 302 -16.18 4.38 -13.60
C GLN A 302 -16.67 3.13 -14.36
N GLY A 303 -16.69 1.97 -13.70
CA GLY A 303 -17.23 0.71 -14.23
C GLY A 303 -16.52 0.22 -15.48
N SER A 304 -15.24 0.56 -15.64
CA SER A 304 -14.45 0.29 -16.84
C SER A 304 -13.47 -0.87 -16.72
N ILE A 305 -13.46 -1.60 -15.60
CA ILE A 305 -12.55 -2.75 -15.38
C ILE A 305 -12.55 -3.71 -16.58
N CYS A 306 -11.37 -4.21 -16.96
CA CYS A 306 -11.13 -5.08 -18.13
C CYS A 306 -11.50 -4.46 -19.50
N SER A 307 -11.87 -3.19 -19.58
CA SER A 307 -12.02 -2.47 -20.85
C SER A 307 -10.74 -1.72 -21.23
N LYS A 308 -10.66 -1.21 -22.46
CA LYS A 308 -9.56 -0.31 -22.88
C LYS A 308 -9.49 1.00 -22.06
N ARG A 309 -10.61 1.38 -21.43
CA ARG A 309 -10.75 2.55 -20.56
C ARG A 309 -10.48 2.24 -19.08
N SER A 310 -10.01 1.03 -18.75
CA SER A 310 -9.70 0.61 -17.38
C SER A 310 -8.44 1.29 -16.86
N GLY A 311 -8.61 2.32 -16.05
CA GLY A 311 -7.50 2.98 -15.37
C GLY A 311 -7.89 4.27 -14.65
N GLY A 312 -6.92 4.77 -13.90
CA GLY A 312 -7.03 5.98 -13.10
C GLY A 312 -5.72 6.74 -13.00
N ILE A 313 -5.81 7.99 -12.57
CA ILE A 313 -4.68 8.82 -12.20
C ILE A 313 -4.86 9.31 -10.77
N SER A 314 -3.76 9.41 -10.03
CA SER A 314 -3.73 9.87 -8.64
C SER A 314 -2.59 10.86 -8.45
N MET A 315 -2.83 11.94 -7.71
CA MET A 315 -1.79 12.89 -7.34
C MET A 315 -0.84 12.24 -6.33
N GLY A 316 0.47 12.34 -6.54
CA GLY A 316 1.52 11.96 -5.59
C GLY A 316 1.55 12.94 -4.42
N HIS A 317 0.65 12.76 -3.44
CA HIS A 317 0.44 13.73 -2.36
C HIS A 317 1.02 13.30 -1.01
N SER A 318 1.60 12.11 -0.93
CA SER A 318 2.22 11.60 0.30
C SER A 318 3.39 10.67 0.00
N VAL A 319 4.44 10.74 0.82
CA VAL A 319 5.54 9.77 0.82
C VAL A 319 5.15 8.43 1.43
N SER A 320 4.02 8.33 2.13
CA SER A 320 3.53 7.05 2.67
C SER A 320 2.96 6.17 1.55
N SER A 321 3.51 4.95 1.39
CA SER A 321 3.00 3.94 0.45
C SER A 321 1.55 3.53 0.79
N LEU A 322 1.18 3.51 2.07
CA LEU A 322 -0.19 3.21 2.51
C LEU A 322 -1.19 4.26 2.05
N ILE A 323 -0.86 5.54 2.20
CA ILE A 323 -1.75 6.66 1.83
C ILE A 323 -1.93 6.72 0.32
N MET A 324 -0.83 6.51 -0.43
CA MET A 324 -0.91 6.39 -1.88
C MET A 324 -1.73 5.17 -2.29
N ALA A 325 -1.55 4.02 -1.66
CA ALA A 325 -2.35 2.82 -1.93
C ALA A 325 -3.84 3.03 -1.68
N SER A 326 -4.22 3.77 -0.63
CA SER A 326 -5.63 4.14 -0.39
C SER A 326 -6.19 4.99 -1.53
N THR A 327 -5.42 5.98 -1.98
CA THR A 327 -5.81 6.88 -3.09
C THR A 327 -5.97 6.12 -4.40
N LEU A 328 -5.01 5.25 -4.75
CA LEU A 328 -5.08 4.42 -5.95
C LEU A 328 -6.20 3.38 -5.84
N SER A 329 -6.45 2.83 -4.64
CA SER A 329 -7.56 1.92 -4.40
C SER A 329 -8.90 2.59 -4.58
N HIS A 330 -9.07 3.85 -4.19
CA HIS A 330 -10.28 4.62 -4.49
C HIS A 330 -10.53 4.71 -6.01
N GLN A 331 -9.47 5.01 -6.79
CA GLN A 331 -9.58 5.08 -8.25
C GLN A 331 -9.88 3.72 -8.89
N LEU A 332 -9.24 2.65 -8.42
CA LEU A 332 -9.55 1.28 -8.84
C LEU A 332 -10.98 0.90 -8.45
N GLY A 333 -11.48 1.38 -7.31
CA GLY A 333 -12.84 1.14 -6.84
C GLY A 333 -13.87 1.70 -7.81
N HIS A 334 -13.64 2.93 -8.30
CA HIS A 334 -14.42 3.47 -9.40
C HIS A 334 -14.32 2.63 -10.67
N ASN A 335 -13.13 2.17 -11.08
CA ASN A 335 -12.99 1.29 -12.25
C ASN A 335 -13.81 -0.01 -12.08
N LEU A 336 -13.88 -0.56 -10.86
CA LEU A 336 -14.71 -1.71 -10.50
C LEU A 336 -16.22 -1.39 -10.43
N GLY A 337 -16.60 -0.13 -10.55
CA GLY A 337 -17.99 0.34 -10.58
C GLY A 337 -18.50 0.86 -9.24
N LEU A 338 -17.66 0.93 -8.21
CA LEU A 338 -18.04 1.51 -6.92
C LEU A 338 -18.29 3.02 -7.08
N ALA A 339 -19.37 3.49 -6.48
CA ALA A 339 -19.64 4.91 -6.33
C ALA A 339 -18.99 5.42 -5.03
N HIS A 340 -18.96 6.74 -4.85
CA HIS A 340 -18.64 7.28 -3.54
C HIS A 340 -19.64 6.79 -2.48
N ASP A 341 -19.17 6.65 -1.25
CA ASP A 341 -20.04 6.38 -0.10
C ASP A 341 -21.06 7.52 0.05
N SER A 342 -22.33 7.15 0.21
CA SER A 342 -23.42 8.09 0.49
C SER A 342 -23.63 8.26 2.00
N ASP A 343 -24.41 9.26 2.40
CA ASP A 343 -24.84 9.42 3.79
C ASP A 343 -25.41 8.11 4.36
N GLY A 344 -24.85 7.65 5.48
CA GLY A 344 -25.21 6.38 6.13
C GLY A 344 -24.40 5.16 5.68
N CYS A 345 -23.58 5.25 4.63
CA CYS A 345 -22.52 4.28 4.35
C CYS A 345 -21.33 4.61 5.27
N GLY A 346 -21.01 3.70 6.18
CA GLY A 346 -19.92 3.88 7.13
C GLY A 346 -19.10 2.61 7.28
N CYS A 347 -17.78 2.78 7.31
CA CYS A 347 -16.84 1.79 7.79
C CYS A 347 -16.80 1.97 9.30
N ASN A 348 -17.59 1.17 10.04
CA ASN A 348 -17.91 1.39 11.45
C ASN A 348 -16.71 1.82 12.32
N THR A 349 -16.67 3.10 12.68
CA THR A 349 -15.72 3.72 13.63
C THR A 349 -16.32 3.70 15.03
N SER A 350 -16.34 2.53 15.67
CA SER A 350 -16.87 2.45 17.05
C SER A 350 -16.00 3.16 18.10
N ILE A 351 -14.85 3.76 17.73
CA ILE A 351 -13.99 4.52 18.64
C ILE A 351 -13.39 5.69 17.84
N ARG A 352 -13.79 6.92 18.19
CA ARG A 352 -13.37 8.26 17.69
C ARG A 352 -13.86 8.71 16.28
N PRO A 353 -14.61 9.84 16.17
CA PRO A 353 -15.25 10.26 14.91
C PRO A 353 -14.36 11.02 13.90
N GLN A 354 -13.09 11.30 14.18
CA GLN A 354 -12.41 12.45 13.53
C GLN A 354 -11.27 12.17 12.56
N SER A 355 -10.84 10.93 12.29
CA SER A 355 -9.60 10.75 11.51
C SER A 355 -9.57 9.69 10.40
N ARG A 356 -10.60 8.84 10.23
CA ARG A 356 -10.53 7.79 9.19
C ARG A 356 -11.82 7.61 8.41
N LYS A 357 -11.64 7.69 7.10
CA LYS A 357 -12.64 7.67 6.05
C LYS A 357 -12.60 6.33 5.33
N CYS A 358 -13.74 5.86 4.83
CA CYS A 358 -13.76 4.69 3.95
C CYS A 358 -12.93 4.93 2.68
N ILE A 359 -12.43 3.88 2.03
CA ILE A 359 -11.69 4.02 0.76
C ILE A 359 -12.53 4.79 -0.26
N MET A 360 -13.85 4.56 -0.33
CA MET A 360 -14.74 5.23 -1.28
C MET A 360 -15.40 6.50 -0.75
N GLU A 361 -14.98 7.03 0.40
CA GLU A 361 -15.51 8.30 0.88
C GLU A 361 -15.10 9.44 -0.07
N ALA A 362 -16.03 10.35 -0.35
CA ALA A 362 -15.74 11.50 -1.20
C ALA A 362 -14.67 12.40 -0.54
N PRO A 363 -13.69 12.90 -1.31
CA PRO A 363 -12.79 13.94 -0.83
C PRO A 363 -13.62 15.18 -0.43
N THR A 364 -13.66 15.51 0.86
CA THR A 364 -14.24 16.77 1.33
C THR A 364 -13.14 17.82 1.26
N GLY A 365 -13.29 18.79 0.36
CA GLY A 365 -12.40 19.94 0.24
C GLY A 365 -12.48 20.90 1.42
#